data_AF-R1HDF8-F1
#
_entry.id   AF-R1HDF8-F1
#
_cell.length_a   1.000
_cell.length_b   1.000
_cell.length_c   1.000
_cell.angle_alpha   90.00
_cell.angle_beta   90.00
_cell.angle_gamma   90.00
#
_symmetry.space_group_name_H-M   'P 1'
#
loop_
_entity.id
_entity.type
_entity.pdbx_description
1 polymer ?
#
loop_
_entity_poly.entity_id
_entity_poly.type
_entity_poly.pdbx_seq_one_letter_code
_entity_poly.pdbx_strand_id
1 'polypeptide(L)'
;MTVIGPERQQLIGLAYRLLGSVSDAEDVVQEAYGRWYALTGPQREAIESPAAWLTTVAGRICLDLLGSARVRRERYVGEWLPEPVPAGRLADPADRVTRDESVTMAFLVVLDAMTPAERVAFVLHDVFGYPFAEVATVLGRTPAACRQLAGSARRRIGPARATEP
;
A
#
# COMPACT_ATOMS: atom_id res chain seq x y z
N MET A 1 10.12 5.62 -24.37
CA MET A 1 8.73 6.07 -24.59
C MET A 1 7.99 5.90 -23.28
N THR A 2 7.92 6.95 -22.46
CA THR A 2 7.64 6.85 -21.02
C THR A 2 6.14 6.80 -20.78
N VAL A 3 5.64 5.62 -20.42
CA VAL A 3 4.23 5.35 -20.11
C VAL A 3 3.97 5.77 -18.64
N ILE A 4 4.05 7.07 -18.34
CA ILE A 4 4.02 7.59 -16.95
C ILE A 4 2.59 7.60 -16.36
N GLY A 5 1.56 7.63 -17.20
CA GLY A 5 0.15 7.73 -16.78
C GLY A 5 -0.38 6.56 -15.94
N PRO A 6 -0.30 5.30 -16.42
CA PRO A 6 -0.88 4.16 -15.69
C PRO A 6 -0.06 3.75 -14.46
N GLU A 7 1.27 3.90 -14.48
CA GLU A 7 2.13 3.58 -13.32
C GLU A 7 1.85 4.51 -12.14
N ARG A 8 1.68 5.82 -12.39
CA ARG A 8 1.35 6.78 -11.34
C ARG A 8 0.02 6.46 -10.68
N GLN A 9 -1.00 6.13 -11.46
CA GLN A 9 -2.33 5.80 -10.93
C GLN A 9 -2.32 4.52 -10.10
N GLN A 10 -1.56 3.51 -10.54
CA GLN A 10 -1.36 2.28 -9.77
C GLN A 10 -0.65 2.55 -8.44
N LEU A 11 0.38 3.41 -8.42
CA LEU A 11 1.08 3.78 -7.20
C LEU A 11 0.20 4.55 -6.22
N ILE A 12 -0.70 5.42 -6.71
CA ILE A 12 -1.66 6.11 -5.84
C ILE A 12 -2.64 5.11 -5.25
N GLY A 13 -3.19 4.19 -6.05
CA GLY A 13 -4.07 3.12 -5.54
C GLY A 13 -3.38 2.28 -4.47
N LEU A 14 -2.13 1.90 -4.71
CA LEU A 14 -1.30 1.18 -3.74
C LEU A 14 -1.11 1.96 -2.43
N ALA A 15 -0.69 3.22 -2.52
CA ALA A 15 -0.44 4.05 -1.34
C ALA A 15 -1.74 4.35 -0.57
N TYR A 16 -2.85 4.59 -1.27
CA TYR A 16 -4.17 4.75 -0.68
C TYR A 16 -4.58 3.48 0.08
N ARG A 17 -4.38 2.31 -0.53
CA ARG A 17 -4.69 1.03 0.12
C ARG A 17 -3.85 0.79 1.38
N LEU A 18 -2.62 1.27 1.41
CA LEU A 18 -1.76 1.18 2.59
C LEU A 18 -2.14 2.19 3.68
N LEU A 19 -2.47 3.44 3.32
CA LEU A 19 -2.57 4.56 4.26
C LEU A 19 -4.01 4.94 4.62
N GLY A 20 -4.97 4.68 3.72
CA GLY A 20 -6.37 5.05 3.87
C GLY A 20 -6.64 6.54 3.72
N SER A 21 -5.70 7.33 3.21
CA SER A 21 -5.84 8.75 2.90
C SER A 21 -5.39 9.03 1.46
N VAL A 22 -6.19 9.83 0.74
CA VAL A 22 -5.89 10.17 -0.66
C VAL A 22 -4.77 11.20 -0.71
N SER A 23 -4.76 12.18 0.19
CA SER A 23 -3.69 13.17 0.26
C SER A 23 -2.36 12.51 0.58
N ASP A 24 -2.32 11.65 1.59
CA ASP A 24 -1.08 10.94 1.94
C ASP A 24 -0.59 10.06 0.78
N ALA A 25 -1.52 9.44 0.04
CA ALA A 25 -1.18 8.65 -1.14
C ALA A 25 -0.60 9.51 -2.27
N GLU A 26 -1.20 10.65 -2.57
CA GLU A 26 -0.70 11.59 -3.57
C GLU A 26 0.70 12.11 -3.18
N ASP A 27 0.92 12.43 -1.90
CA ASP A 27 2.20 12.92 -1.36
C ASP A 27 3.29 11.85 -1.45
N VAL A 28 3.01 10.60 -1.05
CA VAL A 28 3.95 9.48 -1.19
C VAL A 28 4.39 9.31 -2.64
N VAL A 29 3.45 9.37 -3.58
CA VAL A 29 3.74 9.20 -5.00
C VAL A 29 4.56 10.39 -5.51
N GLN A 30 4.20 11.62 -5.15
CA GLN A 30 5.00 12.80 -5.48
C GLN A 30 6.43 12.68 -4.95
N GLU A 31 6.61 12.26 -3.70
CA GLU A 31 7.93 12.06 -3.11
C GLU A 31 8.73 10.97 -3.84
N ALA A 32 8.11 9.84 -4.17
CA ALA A 32 8.76 8.76 -4.91
C ALA A 32 9.26 9.21 -6.29
N TYR A 33 8.43 9.95 -7.03
CA TYR A 33 8.84 10.55 -8.31
C TYR A 33 9.90 11.64 -8.12
N GLY A 34 9.81 12.45 -7.06
CA GLY A 34 10.85 13.43 -6.72
C GLY A 34 12.21 12.77 -6.52
N ARG A 35 12.25 11.66 -5.76
CA ARG A 35 13.45 10.85 -5.58
C ARG A 35 13.95 10.25 -6.91
N TRP A 36 13.05 9.80 -7.79
CA TRP A 36 13.42 9.30 -9.12
C TRP A 36 14.09 10.37 -9.98
N TYR A 37 13.54 11.58 -10.02
CA TYR A 37 14.09 12.68 -10.81
C TYR A 37 15.38 13.25 -10.23
N ALA A 38 15.62 13.07 -8.93
CA ALA A 38 16.87 13.43 -8.28
C ALA A 38 18.03 12.46 -8.61
N LEU A 39 17.76 11.27 -9.15
CA LEU A 39 18.80 10.34 -9.58
C LEU A 39 19.55 10.87 -10.80
N THR A 40 20.87 10.72 -10.79
CA THR A 40 21.74 11.01 -11.94
C THR A 40 21.42 10.06 -13.11
N GLY A 41 21.86 10.41 -14.33
CA GLY A 41 21.73 9.55 -15.51
C GLY A 41 22.23 8.12 -15.27
N PRO A 42 23.49 7.94 -14.83
CA PRO A 42 24.04 6.60 -14.54
C PRO A 42 23.27 5.83 -13.46
N GLN A 43 22.77 6.52 -12.42
CA GLN A 43 21.97 5.88 -11.38
C GLN A 43 20.62 5.38 -11.90
N ARG A 44 19.97 6.13 -12.81
CA ARG A 44 18.73 5.69 -13.46
C ARG A 44 18.96 4.55 -14.43
N GLU A 45 20.07 4.57 -15.17
CA GLU A 45 20.44 3.50 -16.10
C GLU A 45 20.76 2.17 -15.38
N ALA A 46 21.27 2.24 -14.15
CA ALA A 46 21.49 1.06 -13.31
C ALA A 46 20.19 0.44 -12.77
N ILE A 47 19.04 1.12 -12.89
CA ILE A 47 17.75 0.61 -12.44
C ILE A 47 17.08 -0.14 -13.59
N GLU A 48 17.06 -1.47 -13.49
CA GLU A 48 16.50 -2.36 -14.51
C GLU A 48 15.00 -2.13 -14.75
N SER A 49 14.24 -1.81 -13.69
CA SER A 49 12.81 -1.56 -13.75
C SER A 49 12.43 -0.32 -12.95
N PRO A 50 12.12 0.81 -13.62
CA PRO A 50 11.62 2.03 -12.96
C PRO A 50 10.37 1.77 -12.13
N ALA A 51 9.43 0.95 -12.63
CA ALA A 51 8.19 0.63 -11.94
C ALA A 51 8.43 -0.14 -10.62
N ALA A 52 9.33 -1.14 -10.64
CA ALA A 52 9.69 -1.88 -9.43
C ALA A 52 10.42 -1.00 -8.41
N TRP A 53 11.29 -0.10 -8.89
CA TRP A 53 11.97 0.86 -8.04
C TRP A 53 11.00 1.85 -7.38
N LEU A 54 10.07 2.42 -8.16
CA LEU A 54 9.05 3.35 -7.65
C LEU A 54 8.13 2.67 -6.64
N THR A 55 7.69 1.44 -6.92
CA THR A 55 6.89 0.62 -5.99
C THR A 55 7.65 0.37 -4.68
N THR A 56 8.95 0.07 -4.78
CA THR A 56 9.79 -0.14 -3.59
C THR A 56 9.90 1.12 -2.75
N VAL A 57 10.16 2.27 -3.40
CA VAL A 57 10.31 3.55 -2.71
C VAL A 57 8.99 3.98 -2.07
N ALA A 58 7.89 3.95 -2.83
CA ALA A 58 6.56 4.30 -2.31
C ALA A 58 6.15 3.36 -1.14
N GLY A 59 6.39 2.06 -1.28
CA GLY A 59 6.09 1.08 -0.23
C GLY A 59 6.89 1.32 1.06
N ARG A 60 8.16 1.74 0.95
CA ARG A 60 8.99 2.10 2.11
C ARG A 60 8.50 3.37 2.79
N ILE A 61 8.17 4.41 2.03
CA ILE A 61 7.56 5.64 2.58
C ILE A 61 6.27 5.31 3.31
N CYS A 62 5.38 4.50 2.71
CA CYS A 62 4.15 4.05 3.37
C CYS A 62 4.43 3.29 4.67
N LEU A 63 5.41 2.38 4.67
CA LEU A 63 5.78 1.62 5.86
C LEU A 63 6.22 2.54 7.01
N ASP A 64 7.04 3.55 6.70
CA ASP A 64 7.54 4.53 7.67
C ASP A 64 6.40 5.40 8.22
N LEU A 65 5.48 5.84 7.34
CA LEU A 65 4.28 6.59 7.72
C LEU A 65 3.35 5.77 8.62
N LEU A 66 3.13 4.49 8.31
CA LEU A 66 2.33 3.58 9.13
C LEU A 66 2.94 3.34 10.50
N GLY A 67 4.26 3.14 10.57
CA GLY A 67 4.99 3.04 11.84
C GLY A 67 4.82 4.30 12.68
N SER A 68 5.03 5.47 12.07
CA SER A 68 4.88 6.77 12.73
C SER A 68 3.44 7.03 13.21
N ALA A 69 2.45 6.70 12.38
CA ALA A 69 1.04 6.89 12.71
C ALA A 69 0.59 5.98 13.85
N ARG A 70 1.08 4.74 13.90
CA ARG A 70 0.83 3.82 15.02
C ARG A 70 1.40 4.38 16.33
N VAL A 71 2.64 4.86 16.32
CA VAL A 71 3.27 5.49 17.51
C VAL A 71 2.49 6.73 17.97
N ARG A 72 1.95 7.54 17.04
CA ARG A 72 1.08 8.68 17.40
C ARG A 72 -0.24 8.22 18.01
N ARG A 73 -0.88 7.18 17.47
CA ARG A 73 -2.14 6.62 17.99
C ARG A 73 -1.98 5.95 19.36
N GLU A 74 -0.84 5.34 19.65
CA GLU A 74 -0.55 4.86 21.01
C GLU A 74 -0.53 5.99 22.06
N ARG A 75 -0.37 7.25 21.64
CA ARG A 75 -0.42 8.45 22.49
C ARG A 75 -1.74 9.23 22.40
N TYR A 76 -2.60 8.93 21.41
CA TYR A 76 -3.78 9.73 21.08
C TYR A 76 -5.05 8.86 21.22
N VAL A 77 -5.98 9.27 22.07
CA VAL A 77 -7.25 8.55 22.28
C VAL A 77 -8.29 9.09 21.28
N GLY A 78 -8.68 8.28 20.29
CA GLY A 78 -9.70 8.61 19.29
C GLY A 78 -9.84 7.53 18.21
N GLU A 79 -11.01 7.43 17.58
CA GLU A 79 -11.31 6.47 16.51
C GLU A 79 -10.72 6.96 15.18
N TRP A 80 -9.94 6.12 14.50
CA TRP A 80 -9.47 6.41 13.15
C TRP A 80 -10.47 5.91 12.12
N LEU A 81 -10.80 6.77 11.15
CA LEU A 81 -11.61 6.43 9.99
C LEU A 81 -10.83 6.76 8.71
N PRO A 82 -10.87 5.87 7.70
CA PRO A 82 -10.28 6.15 6.38
C PRO A 82 -11.02 7.28 5.66
N GLU A 83 -10.33 7.97 4.75
CA GLU A 83 -10.91 9.01 3.92
C GLU A 83 -11.72 8.39 2.75
N PRO A 84 -12.97 8.83 2.54
CA PRO A 84 -13.76 8.38 1.41
C PRO A 84 -13.18 8.92 0.09
N VAL A 85 -13.18 8.09 -0.95
CA VAL A 85 -12.70 8.50 -2.29
C VAL A 85 -13.90 8.73 -3.20
N PRO A 86 -14.00 9.87 -3.89
CA PRO A 86 -14.98 10.06 -4.95
C PRO A 86 -14.80 8.99 -6.05
N ALA A 87 -15.90 8.37 -6.46
CA ALA A 87 -15.90 7.31 -7.47
C ALA A 87 -15.15 7.72 -8.75
N GLY A 88 -14.22 6.88 -9.22
CA GLY A 88 -13.49 7.06 -10.48
C GLY A 88 -12.13 7.76 -10.40
N ARG A 89 -11.64 8.10 -9.20
CA ARG A 89 -10.36 8.81 -9.01
C ARG A 89 -9.12 7.91 -8.95
N LEU A 90 -9.27 6.62 -8.64
CA LEU A 90 -8.17 5.67 -8.45
C LEU A 90 -8.30 4.47 -9.39
N ALA A 91 -7.17 4.00 -9.92
CA ALA A 91 -7.09 2.73 -10.65
C ALA A 91 -6.59 1.62 -9.71
N ASP A 92 -7.40 1.23 -8.72
CA ASP A 92 -7.07 0.14 -7.78
C ASP A 92 -7.55 -1.22 -8.34
N PRO A 93 -6.70 -2.27 -8.38
CA PRO A 93 -7.13 -3.64 -8.66
C PRO A 93 -8.33 -4.12 -7.81
N ALA A 94 -8.44 -3.69 -6.55
CA ALA A 94 -9.53 -4.07 -5.65
C ALA A 94 -10.89 -3.47 -6.06
N ASP A 95 -10.90 -2.24 -6.59
CA ASP A 95 -12.13 -1.56 -7.05
C ASP A 95 -12.72 -2.20 -8.32
N ARG A 96 -11.91 -2.94 -9.09
CA ARG A 96 -12.40 -3.70 -10.25
C ARG A 96 -13.26 -4.89 -9.84
N VAL A 97 -13.07 -5.40 -8.63
CA VAL A 97 -13.80 -6.55 -8.08
C VAL A 97 -15.01 -6.08 -7.26
N THR A 98 -14.93 -4.91 -6.62
CA THR A 98 -16.02 -4.38 -5.78
C THR A 98 -16.29 -2.90 -6.07
N ARG A 99 -17.47 -2.60 -6.61
CA ARG A 99 -17.95 -1.21 -6.83
C ARG A 99 -18.65 -0.60 -5.61
N ASP A 100 -18.55 -1.25 -4.45
CA ASP A 100 -19.25 -0.84 -3.24
C ASP A 100 -18.28 -0.09 -2.30
N GLU A 101 -18.52 1.21 -2.14
CA GLU A 101 -17.75 2.10 -1.26
C GLU A 101 -17.71 1.59 0.19
N SER A 102 -18.79 0.94 0.66
CA SER A 102 -18.84 0.37 2.01
C SER A 102 -17.87 -0.82 2.18
N VAL A 103 -17.66 -1.61 1.13
CA VAL A 103 -16.70 -2.72 1.14
C VAL A 103 -15.27 -2.18 1.13
N THR A 104 -14.99 -1.13 0.35
CA THR A 104 -13.69 -0.48 0.35
C THR A 104 -13.35 0.08 1.75
N MET A 105 -14.31 0.73 2.40
CA MET A 105 -14.17 1.24 3.76
C MET A 105 -13.98 0.13 4.79
N ALA A 106 -14.83 -0.90 4.79
CA ALA A 106 -14.70 -2.06 5.68
C ALA A 106 -13.34 -2.74 5.50
N PHE A 107 -12.87 -2.84 4.26
CA PHE A 107 -11.57 -3.43 3.96
C PHE A 107 -10.42 -2.55 4.50
N LEU A 108 -10.50 -1.21 4.45
CA LEU A 108 -9.49 -0.33 5.06
C LEU A 108 -9.49 -0.42 6.60
N VAL A 109 -10.66 -0.57 7.22
CA VAL A 109 -10.77 -0.80 8.67
C VAL A 109 -10.08 -2.10 9.10
N VAL A 110 -10.25 -3.18 8.32
CA VAL A 110 -9.56 -4.45 8.61
C VAL A 110 -8.03 -4.32 8.49
N LEU A 111 -7.54 -3.52 7.54
CA LEU A 111 -6.10 -3.22 7.47
C LEU A 111 -5.60 -2.44 8.68
N ASP A 112 -6.46 -1.67 9.35
CA ASP A 112 -6.08 -0.92 10.55
C ASP A 112 -5.69 -1.79 11.73
N ALA A 113 -6.32 -2.96 11.84
CA ALA A 113 -5.97 -3.95 12.86
C ALA A 113 -4.62 -4.66 12.62
N MET A 114 -3.94 -4.43 11.49
CA MET A 114 -2.67 -5.08 11.15
C MET A 114 -1.46 -4.29 11.66
N THR A 115 -0.35 -4.98 11.92
CA THR A 115 0.95 -4.29 12.03
C THR A 115 1.34 -3.67 10.68
N PRO A 116 2.16 -2.61 10.66
CA PRO A 116 2.62 -1.99 9.40
C PRO A 116 3.22 -3.00 8.41
N ALA A 117 4.04 -3.93 8.92
CA ALA A 117 4.67 -4.95 8.10
C ALA A 117 3.68 -6.01 7.57
N GLU A 118 2.69 -6.42 8.37
CA GLU A 118 1.61 -7.30 7.91
C GLU A 118 0.78 -6.63 6.80
N ARG A 119 0.42 -5.35 6.98
CA ARG A 119 -0.36 -4.57 6.00
C ARG A 119 0.37 -4.47 4.68
N VAL A 120 1.65 -4.06 4.70
CA VAL A 120 2.48 -3.93 3.50
C VAL A 120 2.66 -5.28 2.80
N ALA A 121 2.95 -6.35 3.56
CA ALA A 121 3.10 -7.68 2.98
C ALA A 121 1.83 -8.16 2.27
N PHE A 122 0.68 -7.97 2.91
CA PHE A 122 -0.61 -8.39 2.38
C PHE A 122 -1.05 -7.54 1.18
N VAL A 123 -1.01 -6.21 1.27
CA VAL A 123 -1.46 -5.35 0.17
C VAL A 123 -0.60 -5.56 -1.08
N LEU A 124 0.72 -5.55 -0.97
CA LEU A 124 1.58 -5.74 -2.13
C LEU A 124 1.38 -7.12 -2.77
N HIS A 125 1.30 -8.18 -1.96
CA HIS A 125 1.22 -9.53 -2.50
C HIS A 125 -0.21 -9.93 -2.90
N ASP A 126 -1.16 -9.84 -1.98
CA ASP A 126 -2.51 -10.39 -2.12
C ASP A 126 -3.44 -9.47 -2.94
N VAL A 127 -3.24 -8.15 -2.89
CA VAL A 127 -4.08 -7.18 -3.61
C VAL A 127 -3.46 -6.79 -4.95
N PHE A 128 -2.15 -6.51 -4.96
CA PHE A 128 -1.45 -6.04 -6.16
C PHE A 128 -0.66 -7.13 -6.91
N GLY A 129 -0.55 -8.35 -6.35
CA GLY A 129 0.04 -9.49 -7.05
C GLY A 129 1.57 -9.52 -7.10
N TYR A 130 2.27 -8.67 -6.33
CA TYR A 130 3.73 -8.65 -6.33
C TYR A 130 4.32 -9.94 -5.71
N PRO A 131 5.38 -10.52 -6.30
CA PRO A 131 6.03 -11.69 -5.72
C PRO A 131 6.70 -11.35 -4.39
N PHE A 132 6.78 -12.31 -3.47
CA PHE A 132 7.40 -12.09 -2.15
C PHE A 132 8.88 -11.66 -2.20
N ALA A 133 9.57 -11.88 -3.32
CA ALA A 133 10.92 -11.36 -3.55
C ALA A 133 10.95 -9.83 -3.64
N GLU A 134 9.96 -9.22 -4.29
CA GLU A 134 9.85 -7.76 -4.39
C GLU A 134 9.35 -7.16 -3.07
N VAL A 135 8.36 -7.81 -2.44
CA VAL A 135 7.86 -7.42 -1.11
C VAL A 135 8.97 -7.43 -0.06
N ALA A 136 9.88 -8.40 -0.14
CA ALA A 136 11.06 -8.50 0.72
C ALA A 136 11.97 -7.27 0.61
N THR A 137 12.16 -6.75 -0.60
CA THR A 137 12.93 -5.51 -0.85
C THR A 137 12.27 -4.31 -0.19
N VAL A 138 10.94 -4.21 -0.22
CA VAL A 138 10.20 -3.14 0.46
C VAL A 138 10.37 -3.23 1.97
N LEU A 139 10.13 -4.41 2.54
CA LEU A 139 10.14 -4.64 3.98
C LEU A 139 11.53 -4.75 4.61
N GLY A 140 12.59 -4.89 3.81
CA GLY A 140 13.94 -5.17 4.31
C GLY A 140 14.01 -6.53 5.02
N ARG A 141 13.28 -7.54 4.53
CA ARG A 141 13.15 -8.87 5.15
C ARG A 141 13.36 -9.98 4.12
N THR A 142 13.44 -11.23 4.58
CA THR A 142 13.48 -12.38 3.66
C THR A 142 12.10 -12.66 3.04
N PRO A 143 12.03 -13.25 1.83
CA PRO A 143 10.75 -13.64 1.23
C PRO A 143 9.94 -14.61 2.10
N ALA A 144 10.63 -15.48 2.85
CA ALA A 144 9.99 -16.38 3.82
C ALA A 144 9.33 -15.64 4.98
N ALA A 145 9.99 -14.61 5.53
CA ALA A 145 9.38 -13.76 6.57
C ALA A 145 8.17 -12.99 6.03
N CYS A 146 8.23 -12.51 4.78
CA CYS A 146 7.11 -11.83 4.13
C CYS A 146 5.90 -12.76 3.95
N ARG A 147 6.12 -14.03 3.59
CA ARG A 147 5.06 -15.05 3.55
C ARG A 147 4.36 -15.23 4.90
N GLN A 148 5.13 -15.26 5.99
CA GLN A 148 4.57 -15.38 7.34
C GLN A 148 3.73 -14.16 7.73
N LEU A 149 4.22 -12.95 7.39
CA LEU A 149 3.48 -11.71 7.60
C LEU A 149 2.15 -11.69 6.83
N ALA A 150 2.17 -12.03 5.54
CA ALA A 150 0.95 -12.11 4.73
C ALA A 150 -0.01 -13.20 5.25
N GLY A 151 0.52 -14.36 5.67
CA GLY A 151 -0.28 -15.41 6.31
C GLY A 151 -0.93 -14.93 7.61
N SER A 152 -0.23 -14.13 8.41
CA SER A 152 -0.77 -13.51 9.62
C SER A 152 -1.87 -12.49 9.31
N ALA A 153 -1.67 -11.65 8.30
CA ALA A 153 -2.67 -10.71 7.82
C ALA A 153 -3.96 -11.42 7.35
N ARG A 154 -3.85 -12.50 6.56
CA ARG A 154 -5.01 -13.28 6.09
C ARG A 154 -5.86 -13.84 7.24
N ARG A 155 -5.22 -14.29 8.32
CA ARG A 155 -5.93 -14.78 9.51
C ARG A 155 -6.78 -13.69 10.19
N ARG A 156 -6.40 -12.40 10.05
CA ARG A 156 -7.16 -11.27 10.59
C ARG A 156 -8.37 -10.90 9.72
N ILE A 157 -8.30 -11.20 8.42
CA ILE A 157 -9.42 -10.95 7.49
C ILE A 157 -10.55 -11.97 7.71
N GLY A 158 -10.22 -13.23 8.04
CA GLY A 158 -11.19 -14.29 8.35
C GLY A 158 -12.16 -14.59 7.19
N PRO A 159 -12.91 -15.71 7.23
CA PRO A 159 -14.14 -15.77 6.45
C PRO A 159 -15.04 -14.66 7.00
N ALA A 160 -15.51 -13.75 6.14
CA ALA A 160 -16.43 -12.69 6.52
C ALA A 160 -17.47 -13.28 7.48
N ARG A 161 -17.52 -12.75 8.71
CA ARG A 161 -18.60 -13.09 9.63
C ARG A 161 -19.88 -12.71 8.88
N ALA A 162 -20.61 -13.73 8.43
CA ALA A 162 -22.02 -13.65 8.16
C ALA A 162 -22.69 -13.30 9.50
N THR A 163 -22.63 -12.03 9.85
CA THR A 163 -23.65 -11.36 10.67
C THR A 163 -24.50 -10.73 9.57
N GLU A 164 -25.74 -11.14 9.33
CA GLU A 164 -26.92 -11.10 10.20
C GLU A 164 -28.07 -11.91 9.55
N PRO A 165 -29.26 -12.11 10.18
CA PRO A 165 -29.66 -11.80 11.55
C PRO A 165 -29.99 -13.04 12.41
#